data_AF-A0A9P9KUV3-F1
#
_entry.id   AF-A0A9P9KUV3-F1
#
_cell.length_a   1.000
_cell.length_b   1.000
_cell.length_c   1.000
_cell.angle_alpha   90.00
_cell.angle_beta   90.00
_cell.angle_gamma   90.00
#
_symmetry.space_group_name_H-M   'P 1'
#
loop_
_entity.id
_entity.type
_entity.pdbx_description
1 polymer ?
#
loop_
_entity_poly.entity_id
_entity_poly.type
_entity_poly.pdbx_seq_one_letter_code
_entity_poly.pdbx_strand_id
1 'polypeptide(L)'
;MSLPVFLVEYLGLPRNHHALFIRLNEETEDGELYHIAGNKPQEPNSYVAQHYLGFISSSDRQFFKQICQSNPPPAKQFNGNKKINPRQPLRRCQEWTAETIAMLQSHVVLMSEGSVGNSAPRGSTRPVDSAYGQSSKQSSQARSSSSNQPLDGQTSSDGYWTFSSKYGDYYHVGKDGRTLWASQQRAGSSGNRS
;
A
#
# COMPACT_ATOMS: atom_id res chain seq x y z
N MET A 1 4.12 -20.91 0.39
CA MET A 1 4.44 -20.86 -1.04
C MET A 1 4.65 -19.39 -1.40
N SER A 2 5.63 -19.06 -2.23
CA SER A 2 5.81 -17.71 -2.76
C SER A 2 4.97 -17.53 -4.03
N LEU A 3 4.35 -16.37 -4.19
CA LEU A 3 3.56 -16.04 -5.37
C LEU A 3 4.20 -14.85 -6.08
N PRO A 4 4.55 -14.97 -7.38
CA PRO A 4 5.19 -13.88 -8.08
C PRO A 4 4.20 -12.76 -8.40
N VAL A 5 4.68 -11.53 -8.27
CA VAL A 5 3.92 -10.31 -8.49
C VAL A 5 4.50 -9.53 -9.66
N PHE A 6 3.62 -9.05 -10.52
CA PHE A 6 3.97 -8.33 -11.75
C PHE A 6 3.27 -6.97 -11.79
N LEU A 7 3.96 -5.98 -12.34
CA LEU A 7 3.36 -4.77 -12.87
C LEU A 7 2.86 -5.10 -14.29
N VAL A 8 1.58 -4.93 -14.54
CA VAL A 8 0.98 -5.16 -15.85
C VAL A 8 0.64 -3.83 -16.51
N GLU A 9 1.00 -3.70 -17.78
CA GLU A 9 0.70 -2.54 -18.61
C GLU A 9 -0.40 -2.86 -19.61
N TYR A 10 -1.40 -1.98 -19.64
CA TYR A 10 -2.45 -1.97 -20.66
C TYR A 10 -2.42 -0.66 -21.44
N LEU A 11 -2.80 -0.70 -22.71
CA LEU A 11 -2.85 0.45 -23.59
C LEU A 11 -3.76 1.53 -22.99
N GLY A 12 -3.22 2.75 -22.90
CA GLY A 12 -3.93 3.91 -22.38
C GLY A 12 -3.43 5.19 -23.02
N LEU A 13 -4.28 6.23 -23.01
CA LEU A 13 -3.94 7.55 -23.53
C LEU A 13 -4.02 8.62 -22.43
N PRO A 14 -3.05 9.56 -22.37
CA PRO A 14 -1.82 9.63 -23.17
C PRO A 14 -0.70 8.71 -22.66
N ARG A 15 -0.94 7.91 -21.62
CA ARG A 15 0.01 6.95 -21.02
C ARG A 15 -0.73 5.64 -20.74
N ASN A 16 -0.01 4.54 -20.76
CA ASN A 16 -0.52 3.21 -20.42
C ASN A 16 -1.15 3.18 -19.01
N HIS A 17 -2.10 2.25 -18.85
CA HIS A 17 -2.68 1.89 -17.57
C HIS A 17 -1.81 0.85 -16.87
N HIS A 18 -1.62 1.00 -15.56
CA HIS A 18 -0.86 0.07 -14.75
C HIS A 18 -1.77 -0.66 -13.76
N ALA A 19 -1.51 -1.95 -13.55
CA ALA A 19 -2.14 -2.79 -12.56
C ALA A 19 -1.11 -3.70 -11.88
N LEU A 20 -1.46 -4.27 -10.72
CA LEU A 20 -0.67 -5.31 -10.07
C LEU A 20 -1.31 -6.67 -10.33
N PHE A 21 -0.51 -7.66 -10.67
CA PHE A 21 -0.96 -9.01 -10.92
C PHE A 21 -0.21 -9.99 -10.01
N ILE A 22 -0.94 -10.79 -9.23
CA ILE A 22 -0.39 -11.91 -8.47
C ILE A 22 -0.68 -13.18 -9.25
N ARG A 23 0.36 -13.87 -9.72
CA ARG A 23 0.20 -15.18 -10.34
C ARG A 23 -0.03 -16.23 -9.27
N LEU A 24 -1.12 -16.98 -9.38
CA LEU A 24 -1.50 -18.05 -8.45
C LEU A 24 -1.10 -19.43 -8.96
N ASN A 25 -1.05 -19.59 -10.29
CA ASN A 25 -0.65 -20.83 -10.94
C ASN A 25 0.44 -20.54 -11.97
N GLU A 26 1.57 -21.25 -11.87
CA GLU A 26 2.70 -21.11 -12.79
C GLU A 26 2.40 -21.68 -14.18
N GLU A 27 1.50 -22.65 -14.28
CA GLU A 27 1.18 -23.37 -15.52
C GLU A 27 0.06 -22.70 -16.32
N THR A 28 -0.94 -22.12 -15.65
CA THR A 28 -2.17 -21.62 -16.31
C THR A 28 -2.22 -20.10 -16.48
N GLU A 29 -1.16 -19.38 -16.08
CA GLU A 29 -1.12 -17.91 -15.99
C GLU A 29 -2.30 -17.31 -15.20
N ASP A 30 -3.03 -18.12 -14.42
CA ASP A 30 -4.15 -17.67 -13.61
C ASP A 30 -3.66 -16.86 -12.42
N GLY A 31 -4.40 -15.79 -12.09
CA GLY A 31 -4.01 -14.93 -11.00
C GLY A 31 -5.04 -13.89 -10.59
N GLU A 32 -4.62 -13.00 -9.69
CA GLU A 32 -5.42 -11.91 -9.16
C GLU A 32 -4.89 -10.58 -9.69
N LEU A 33 -5.74 -9.84 -10.40
CA LEU A 33 -5.45 -8.51 -10.92
C LEU A 33 -6.03 -7.43 -9.99
N TYR A 34 -5.19 -6.46 -9.62
CA TYR A 34 -5.54 -5.32 -8.79
C TYR A 34 -5.32 -4.04 -9.58
N HIS A 35 -6.41 -3.32 -9.82
CA HIS A 35 -6.42 -2.06 -10.55
C HIS A 35 -7.17 -1.00 -9.74
N ILE A 36 -6.87 0.27 -10.04
CA ILE A 36 -7.41 1.45 -9.35
C ILE A 36 -8.94 1.55 -9.35
N ALA A 37 -9.60 0.91 -10.31
CA ALA A 37 -11.06 0.87 -10.45
C ALA A 37 -11.69 -0.42 -9.90
N GLY A 38 -10.92 -1.24 -9.14
CA GLY A 38 -11.29 -2.59 -8.74
C GLY A 38 -10.93 -3.64 -9.80
N ASN A 39 -11.29 -4.90 -9.54
CA ASN A 39 -10.97 -6.07 -10.37
C ASN A 39 -11.84 -6.14 -11.64
N LYS A 40 -11.85 -5.08 -12.47
CA LYS A 40 -12.49 -5.16 -13.78
C LYS A 40 -11.53 -5.85 -14.76
N PRO A 41 -11.96 -6.92 -15.45
CA PRO A 41 -11.21 -7.46 -16.58
C PRO A 41 -11.04 -6.35 -17.61
N GLN A 42 -9.81 -5.96 -17.89
CA GLN A 42 -9.50 -5.03 -18.98
C GLN A 42 -9.71 -5.77 -20.31
N GLU A 43 -10.15 -5.04 -21.34
CA GLU A 43 -10.34 -5.58 -22.69
C GLU A 43 -9.12 -6.42 -23.14
N PRO A 44 -9.31 -7.66 -23.65
CA PRO A 44 -8.23 -8.60 -23.91
C PRO A 44 -7.18 -8.06 -24.90
N ASN A 45 -7.59 -7.17 -25.81
CA ASN A 45 -6.70 -6.59 -26.83
C ASN A 45 -5.93 -5.36 -26.34
N SER A 46 -6.03 -4.99 -25.07
CA SER A 46 -5.33 -3.83 -24.50
C SER A 46 -4.03 -4.20 -23.80
N TYR A 47 -3.69 -5.48 -23.62
CA TYR A 47 -2.44 -5.88 -22.97
C TYR A 47 -1.21 -5.42 -23.78
N VAL A 48 -0.23 -4.84 -23.09
CA VAL A 48 1.03 -4.37 -23.69
C VAL A 48 2.20 -5.20 -23.18
N ALA A 49 2.40 -5.26 -21.87
CA ALA A 49 3.54 -5.92 -21.26
C ALA A 49 3.28 -6.25 -19.78
N GLN A 50 4.16 -7.08 -19.20
CA GLN A 50 4.25 -7.27 -17.75
C GLN A 50 5.71 -7.27 -17.31
N HIS A 51 5.96 -6.72 -16.12
CA HIS A 51 7.28 -6.61 -15.51
C HIS A 51 7.25 -7.25 -14.13
N TYR A 52 8.16 -8.21 -13.88
CA TYR A 52 8.28 -8.84 -12.57
C TYR A 52 8.73 -7.84 -11.52
N LEU A 53 8.04 -7.82 -10.37
CA LEU A 53 8.33 -6.91 -9.25
C LEU A 53 9.00 -7.63 -8.06
N GLY A 54 8.72 -8.92 -7.90
CA GLY A 54 9.10 -9.69 -6.73
C GLY A 54 8.05 -10.72 -6.37
N PHE A 55 8.02 -11.14 -5.12
CA PHE A 55 7.10 -12.16 -4.63
C PHE A 55 6.48 -11.78 -3.30
N ILE A 56 5.36 -12.43 -2.99
CA ILE A 56 4.69 -12.38 -1.69
C ILE A 56 4.60 -13.78 -1.10
N SER A 57 4.44 -13.90 0.22
CA SER A 57 3.97 -15.16 0.81
C SER A 57 2.51 -15.39 0.44
N SER A 58 2.12 -16.64 0.17
CA SER A 58 0.72 -17.03 -0.03
C SER A 58 -0.19 -16.65 1.15
N SER A 59 0.37 -16.55 2.37
CA SER A 59 -0.36 -16.07 3.56
C SER A 59 -0.73 -14.59 3.50
N ASP A 60 0.03 -13.79 2.74
CA ASP A 60 -0.07 -12.33 2.76
C ASP A 60 -1.03 -11.82 1.69
N ARG A 61 -1.66 -12.69 0.90
CA ARG A 61 -2.63 -12.32 -0.15
C ARG A 61 -3.75 -11.42 0.36
N GLN A 62 -4.32 -11.75 1.53
CA GLN A 62 -5.39 -10.93 2.11
C GLN A 62 -4.86 -9.56 2.55
N PHE A 63 -3.63 -9.51 3.07
CA PHE A 63 -3.03 -8.26 3.49
C PHE A 63 -2.60 -7.40 2.29
N PHE A 64 -2.10 -8.00 1.21
CA PHE A 64 -1.87 -7.34 -0.08
C PHE A 64 -3.15 -6.68 -0.59
N LYS A 65 -4.25 -7.42 -0.62
CA LYS A 65 -5.56 -6.88 -1.01
C LYS A 65 -5.99 -5.71 -0.13
N GLN A 66 -5.80 -5.82 1.19
CA GLN A 66 -6.11 -4.73 2.12
C GLN A 66 -5.25 -3.49 1.87
N ILE A 67 -3.96 -3.65 1.57
CA ILE A 67 -3.07 -2.53 1.20
C ILE A 67 -3.57 -1.87 -0.09
N CYS A 68 -3.88 -2.64 -1.14
CA CYS A 68 -4.45 -2.08 -2.37
C CYS A 68 -5.76 -1.32 -2.09
N GLN A 69 -6.63 -1.85 -1.24
CA GLN A 69 -7.90 -1.19 -0.87
C GLN A 69 -7.72 0.05 0.01
N SER A 70 -6.64 0.08 0.80
CA SER A 70 -6.30 1.23 1.65
C SER A 70 -5.81 2.43 0.85
N ASN A 71 -5.24 2.19 -0.34
CA ASN A 71 -4.86 3.24 -1.26
C ASN A 71 -6.07 3.66 -2.11
N PRO A 72 -6.72 4.81 -1.86
CA PRO A 72 -7.97 5.12 -2.53
C PRO A 72 -7.73 5.54 -3.98
N PRO A 73 -8.72 5.32 -4.87
CA PRO A 73 -8.68 5.84 -6.23
C PRO A 73 -8.50 7.37 -6.23
N PRO A 74 -7.86 7.95 -7.27
CA PRO A 74 -7.70 9.38 -7.43
C PRO A 74 -9.06 10.06 -7.42
N ALA A 75 -9.19 11.06 -6.55
CA ALA A 75 -10.37 11.92 -6.55
C ALA A 75 -10.50 12.65 -7.89
N LYS A 76 -11.68 13.19 -8.18
CA LYS A 76 -11.89 14.03 -9.37
C LYS A 76 -10.91 15.20 -9.35
N GLN A 77 -10.05 15.30 -10.36
CA GLN A 77 -8.98 16.31 -10.41
C GLN A 77 -9.26 17.48 -11.36
N PHE A 78 -10.23 17.33 -12.27
CA PHE A 78 -10.59 18.35 -13.26
C PHE A 78 -12.08 18.68 -13.23
N ASN A 79 -12.40 19.94 -13.47
CA ASN A 79 -13.73 20.42 -13.83
C ASN A 79 -13.65 21.01 -15.25
N GLY A 80 -14.04 20.21 -16.24
CA GLY A 80 -13.79 20.51 -17.65
C GLY A 80 -12.28 20.52 -17.95
N ASN A 81 -11.79 21.59 -18.58
CA ASN A 81 -10.38 21.78 -18.90
C ASN A 81 -9.55 22.40 -17.75
N LYS A 82 -10.18 22.74 -16.62
CA LYS A 82 -9.50 23.35 -15.46
C LYS A 82 -9.27 22.33 -14.36
N LYS A 83 -8.06 22.34 -13.81
CA LYS A 83 -7.71 21.54 -12.64
C LYS A 83 -8.42 22.09 -11.40
N ILE A 84 -9.06 21.22 -10.62
CA ILE A 84 -9.84 21.59 -9.42
C ILE A 84 -8.94 22.22 -8.38
N ASN A 85 -7.77 21.60 -8.11
CA ASN A 85 -6.74 22.18 -7.27
C ASN A 85 -5.44 22.34 -8.08
N PRO A 86 -5.09 23.57 -8.53
CA PRO A 86 -3.89 23.81 -9.32
C PRO A 86 -2.60 23.33 -8.63
N ARG A 87 -2.54 23.41 -7.29
CA ARG A 87 -1.35 23.12 -6.47
C ARG A 87 -1.14 21.63 -6.21
N GLN A 88 -2.19 20.82 -6.26
CA GLN A 88 -2.08 19.38 -6.02
C GLN A 88 -1.57 18.68 -7.28
N PRO A 89 -0.53 17.83 -7.25
CA PRO A 89 -0.08 17.08 -8.43
C PRO A 89 -1.18 16.24 -9.09
N LEU A 90 -1.03 15.96 -10.39
CA LEU A 90 -1.91 15.03 -11.08
C LEU A 90 -1.60 13.60 -10.61
N ARG A 91 -2.61 12.81 -10.25
CA ARG A 91 -2.47 11.44 -9.75
C ARG A 91 -3.33 10.51 -10.59
N ARG A 92 -2.72 9.71 -11.46
CA ARG A 92 -3.40 8.76 -12.35
C ARG A 92 -3.23 7.33 -11.85
N CYS A 93 -3.64 6.37 -12.68
CA CYS A 93 -3.46 4.95 -12.40
C CYS A 93 -2.01 4.52 -12.17
N GLN A 94 -1.07 5.14 -12.87
CA GLN A 94 0.35 4.85 -12.72
C GLN A 94 0.87 5.32 -11.36
N GLU A 95 0.52 6.54 -10.95
CA GLU A 95 0.94 7.09 -9.66
C GLU A 95 0.34 6.29 -8.49
N TRP A 96 -0.94 5.93 -8.56
CA TRP A 96 -1.55 5.02 -7.58
C TRP A 96 -0.85 3.67 -7.52
N THR A 97 -0.50 3.07 -8.67
CA THR A 97 0.17 1.77 -8.69
C THR A 97 1.56 1.86 -8.08
N ALA A 98 2.32 2.91 -8.39
CA ALA A 98 3.64 3.16 -7.82
C ALA A 98 3.59 3.37 -6.30
N GLU A 99 2.59 4.12 -5.81
CA GLU A 99 2.34 4.29 -4.38
C GLU A 99 1.98 2.97 -3.70
N THR A 100 1.09 2.17 -4.30
CA THR A 100 0.73 0.84 -3.78
C THR A 100 1.92 -0.11 -3.70
N ILE A 101 2.79 -0.12 -4.72
CA ILE A 101 4.06 -0.91 -4.68
C ILE A 101 4.91 -0.47 -3.49
N ALA A 102 5.09 0.83 -3.29
CA ALA A 102 5.87 1.35 -2.19
C ALA A 102 5.25 1.04 -0.81
N MET A 103 3.92 1.07 -0.69
CA MET A 103 3.21 0.62 0.52
C MET A 103 3.43 -0.89 0.79
N LEU A 104 3.34 -1.73 -0.25
CA LEU A 104 3.58 -3.16 -0.12
C LEU A 104 5.01 -3.46 0.32
N GLN A 105 5.98 -2.71 -0.20
CA GLN A 105 7.39 -2.83 0.18
C GLN A 105 7.64 -2.32 1.62
N SER A 106 7.04 -1.21 2.03
CA SER A 106 7.20 -0.68 3.39
C SER A 106 6.60 -1.60 4.46
N HIS A 107 5.56 -2.35 4.11
CA HIS A 107 4.96 -3.39 4.94
C HIS A 107 5.67 -4.75 4.84
N VAL A 108 6.75 -4.87 4.05
CA VAL A 108 7.52 -6.10 3.83
C VAL A 108 6.63 -7.23 3.25
N VAL A 109 5.56 -6.87 2.55
CA VAL A 109 4.67 -7.81 1.87
C VAL A 109 5.27 -8.20 0.54
N LEU A 110 5.71 -7.21 -0.24
CA LEU A 110 6.37 -7.42 -1.53
C LEU A 110 7.89 -7.42 -1.35
N MET A 111 8.51 -8.58 -1.56
CA MET A 111 9.97 -8.75 -1.49
C MET A 111 10.57 -8.76 -2.89
N SER A 112 11.57 -7.90 -3.13
CA SER A 112 12.34 -7.92 -4.37
C SER A 112 13.43 -8.99 -4.31
N GLU A 113 13.65 -9.68 -5.43
CA GLU A 113 14.70 -10.68 -5.63
C GLU A 113 16.08 -10.00 -5.49
N GLY A 114 16.63 -9.99 -4.28
CA GLY A 114 17.88 -9.28 -3.95
C GLY A 114 17.91 -8.57 -2.59
N SER A 115 16.80 -8.57 -1.85
CA SER A 115 16.72 -7.90 -0.53
C SER A 115 17.16 -8.75 0.67
N VAL A 116 17.99 -9.79 0.48
CA VAL A 116 18.65 -10.50 1.59
C VAL A 116 19.94 -9.74 1.97
N GLY A 117 19.77 -8.57 2.58
CA GLY A 117 20.85 -7.83 3.20
C GLY A 117 21.13 -8.36 4.60
N ASN A 118 22.30 -9.01 4.78
CA ASN A 118 22.93 -9.40 6.04
C ASN A 118 22.46 -8.61 7.27
N SER A 119 21.73 -9.26 8.17
CA SER A 119 21.72 -8.91 9.59
C SER A 119 22.26 -10.10 10.37
N ALA A 120 23.57 -10.06 10.63
CA ALA A 120 24.22 -10.97 11.57
C ALA A 120 23.59 -10.81 12.97
N PRO A 121 23.35 -11.90 13.72
CA PRO A 121 22.80 -11.80 15.06
C PRO A 121 23.89 -11.28 16.02
N ARG A 122 23.65 -10.11 16.60
CA ARG A 122 24.43 -9.60 17.72
C ARG A 122 24.09 -10.48 18.94
N GLY A 123 25.00 -11.38 19.27
CA GLY A 123 24.92 -12.17 20.49
C GLY A 123 24.87 -11.28 21.72
N SER A 124 23.94 -11.58 22.62
CA SER A 124 24.08 -11.25 24.02
C SER A 124 23.59 -12.42 24.85
N THR A 125 24.49 -12.89 25.68
CA THR A 125 24.47 -14.08 26.52
C THR A 125 23.61 -13.91 27.77
N ARG A 126 22.83 -14.96 28.06
CA ARG A 126 22.48 -15.58 29.37
C ARG A 126 21.40 -14.93 30.27
N PRO A 127 20.81 -15.70 31.24
CA PRO A 127 20.75 -17.16 31.40
C PRO A 127 19.32 -17.73 31.57
N VAL A 128 19.30 -19.06 31.57
CA VAL A 128 18.20 -20.02 31.78
C VAL A 128 17.47 -19.79 33.11
N ASP A 129 16.13 -19.85 33.09
CA ASP A 129 15.37 -20.51 34.15
C ASP A 129 14.07 -21.11 33.61
N SER A 130 13.80 -22.32 34.09
CA SER A 130 12.76 -23.26 33.67
C SER A 130 11.55 -23.14 34.58
N ALA A 131 10.34 -23.02 34.03
CA ALA A 131 9.12 -23.42 34.72
C ALA A 131 7.96 -23.68 33.75
N TYR A 132 7.57 -24.95 33.69
CA TYR A 132 6.32 -25.50 33.16
C TYR A 132 5.10 -24.95 33.94
N GLY A 133 3.97 -24.67 33.26
CA GLY A 133 2.66 -24.61 33.93
C GLY A 133 1.59 -23.70 33.34
N GLN A 134 0.74 -24.28 32.49
CA GLN A 134 -0.73 -24.12 32.42
C GLN A 134 -1.40 -22.72 32.38
N SER A 135 -2.16 -22.49 31.30
CA SER A 135 -3.63 -22.29 31.33
C SER A 135 -4.09 -21.28 30.26
N SER A 136 -4.61 -21.80 29.15
CA SER A 136 -5.24 -21.03 28.09
C SER A 136 -6.70 -20.69 28.45
N LYS A 137 -6.96 -19.43 28.78
CA LYS A 137 -8.27 -18.78 28.58
C LYS A 137 -8.01 -17.44 27.91
N GLN A 138 -8.02 -17.41 26.58
CA GLN A 138 -7.95 -16.16 25.84
C GLN A 138 -9.32 -15.84 25.26
N SER A 139 -9.98 -14.92 25.96
CA SER A 139 -11.18 -14.20 25.54
C SER A 139 -10.94 -13.56 24.17
N SER A 140 -11.79 -13.90 23.22
CA SER A 140 -11.88 -13.28 21.91
C SER A 140 -12.35 -11.84 22.02
N GLN A 141 -11.40 -10.90 22.03
CA GLN A 141 -11.69 -9.50 21.67
C GLN A 141 -11.16 -9.25 20.27
N ALA A 142 -12.11 -9.24 19.32
CA ALA A 142 -11.89 -8.73 17.98
C ALA A 142 -11.37 -7.29 18.08
N ARG A 143 -10.10 -7.08 17.68
CA ARG A 143 -9.58 -5.74 17.46
C ARG A 143 -10.25 -5.20 16.21
N SER A 144 -11.32 -4.44 16.41
CA SER A 144 -11.86 -3.49 15.43
C SER A 144 -10.79 -2.41 15.18
N SER A 145 -9.94 -2.66 14.18
CA SER A 145 -9.01 -1.66 13.65
C SER A 145 -9.83 -0.63 12.87
N SER A 146 -10.33 0.38 13.58
CA SER A 146 -10.83 1.61 12.96
C SER A 146 -9.67 2.22 12.18
N SER A 147 -9.70 2.12 10.86
CA SER A 147 -8.64 2.60 9.99
C SER A 147 -8.59 4.13 10.05
N ASN A 148 -7.72 4.66 10.91
CA ASN A 148 -7.35 6.08 10.95
C ASN A 148 -6.34 6.42 9.83
N GLN A 149 -6.43 5.78 8.66
CA GLN A 149 -5.69 6.21 7.48
C GLN A 149 -6.54 7.24 6.73
N PRO A 150 -6.07 8.50 6.59
CA PRO A 150 -6.80 9.50 5.82
C PRO A 150 -6.83 9.09 4.35
N LEU A 151 -8.03 9.09 3.76
CA LEU A 151 -8.24 8.81 2.34
C LEU A 151 -7.67 9.99 1.52
N ASP A 152 -6.73 9.71 0.61
CA ASP A 152 -6.22 10.71 -0.33
C ASP A 152 -7.36 11.36 -1.12
N GLY A 153 -7.30 12.69 -1.24
CA GLY A 153 -8.28 13.45 -2.02
C GLY A 153 -9.52 13.91 -1.25
N GLN A 154 -9.59 13.75 0.08
CA GLN A 154 -10.38 14.68 0.87
C GLN A 154 -9.74 16.07 0.75
N THR A 155 -10.19 16.85 -0.23
CA THR A 155 -10.13 18.31 -0.19
C THR A 155 -10.93 18.77 1.02
N SER A 156 -10.32 18.67 2.20
CA SER A 156 -10.68 19.55 3.30
C SER A 156 -10.39 20.98 2.85
N SER A 157 -11.05 21.97 3.46
CA SER A 157 -10.65 23.36 3.35
C SER A 157 -9.17 23.59 3.71
N ASP A 158 -8.48 22.61 4.28
CA ASP A 158 -7.20 22.79 4.96
C ASP A 158 -5.98 22.28 4.18
N GLY A 159 -6.16 21.53 3.07
CA GLY A 159 -5.05 21.01 2.27
C GLY A 159 -5.35 19.71 1.52
N TYR A 160 -4.30 18.92 1.22
CA TYR A 160 -4.42 17.60 0.60
C TYR A 160 -3.46 16.58 1.21
N TRP A 161 -3.89 15.32 1.29
CA TRP A 161 -3.05 14.17 1.67
C TRP A 161 -2.40 13.52 0.43
N THR A 162 -1.21 12.96 0.63
CA THR A 162 -0.48 12.16 -0.37
C THR A 162 0.49 11.20 0.32
N PHE A 163 0.79 10.07 -0.32
CA PHE A 163 1.76 9.08 0.18
C PHE A 163 3.21 9.44 -0.23
N SER A 164 4.16 9.25 0.67
CA SER A 164 5.59 9.32 0.36
C SER A 164 6.22 7.94 0.27
N SER A 165 6.58 7.51 -0.94
CA SER A 165 7.33 6.26 -1.14
C SER A 165 8.69 6.25 -0.43
N LYS A 166 9.32 7.42 -0.28
CA LYS A 166 10.61 7.55 0.41
C LYS A 166 10.51 7.20 1.89
N TYR A 167 9.43 7.60 2.55
CA TYR A 167 9.27 7.45 4.01
C TYR A 167 8.26 6.37 4.40
N GLY A 168 7.57 5.77 3.41
CA GLY A 168 6.55 4.76 3.66
C GLY A 168 5.36 5.28 4.47
N ASP A 169 5.08 6.60 4.41
CA ASP A 169 4.07 7.26 5.24
C ASP A 169 3.29 8.32 4.45
N TYR A 170 2.07 8.59 4.89
CA TYR A 170 1.22 9.65 4.36
C TYR A 170 1.61 11.00 4.97
N TYR A 171 1.49 12.06 4.19
CA TYR A 171 1.64 13.43 4.67
C TYR A 171 0.59 14.36 4.07
N HIS A 172 0.21 15.35 4.86
CA HIS A 172 -0.72 16.40 4.50
C HIS A 172 0.05 17.67 4.12
N VAL A 173 -0.26 18.24 2.96
CA VAL A 173 0.24 19.55 2.52
C VAL A 173 -0.85 20.59 2.74
N GLY A 174 -0.60 21.49 3.69
CA GLY A 174 -1.49 22.61 4.01
C GLY A 174 -1.51 23.68 2.92
N LYS A 175 -2.52 24.56 2.97
CA LYS A 175 -2.62 25.71 2.05
C LYS A 175 -1.44 26.69 2.13
N ASP A 176 -0.79 26.75 3.28
CA ASP A 176 0.41 27.54 3.56
C ASP A 176 1.71 26.87 3.08
N GLY A 177 1.61 25.66 2.51
CA GLY A 177 2.74 24.86 2.04
C GLY A 177 3.42 24.04 3.14
N ARG A 178 2.94 24.08 4.39
CA ARG A 178 3.49 23.26 5.48
C ARG A 178 3.06 21.81 5.34
N THR A 179 3.94 20.91 5.77
CA THR A 179 3.71 19.46 5.71
C THR A 179 3.55 18.87 7.11
N LEU A 180 2.54 18.01 7.29
CA LEU A 180 2.31 17.24 8.52
C LEU A 180 2.24 15.75 8.21
N TRP A 181 2.98 14.92 8.93
CA TRP A 181 3.01 13.47 8.69
C TRP A 181 1.89 12.74 9.45
N ALA A 182 1.29 11.73 8.83
CA ALA A 182 0.22 10.93 9.46
C ALA A 182 0.71 10.24 10.74
N SER A 183 1.96 9.76 10.75
CA SER A 183 2.63 9.23 11.94
C SER A 183 2.73 10.25 13.09
N GLN A 184 2.99 11.53 12.79
CA GLN A 184 3.09 12.59 13.80
C GLN A 184 1.72 12.93 14.42
N GLN A 185 0.65 12.87 13.63
CA GLN A 185 -0.70 13.14 14.12
C GLN A 185 -1.18 12.08 15.14
N ARG A 186 -0.78 10.81 14.98
CA ARG A 186 -1.10 9.73 15.93
C ARG A 186 -0.45 9.92 17.30
N ALA A 187 0.75 10.49 17.35
CA ALA A 187 1.46 10.77 18.59
C ALA A 187 0.83 11.92 19.40
N GLY A 188 0.15 12.85 18.74
CA GLY A 188 -0.54 13.98 19.39
C GLY A 188 -1.87 13.60 20.05
N SER A 189 -2.54 12.54 19.58
CA SER A 189 -3.86 12.13 20.11
C SER A 189 -3.77 11.28 21.39
N SER A 190 -2.59 10.81 21.78
CA SER A 190 -2.37 10.08 23.04
C SER A 190 -2.11 10.99 24.25
N GLY A 191 -2.14 12.32 24.08
CA GLY A 191 -1.73 13.30 25.10
C GLY A 191 -2.83 13.91 25.98
N ASN A 192 -4.12 13.68 25.70
CA ASN A 192 -5.22 14.25 26.50
C ASN A 192 -6.15 13.15 27.03
N ARG A 193 -5.76 12.55 28.13
CA ARG A 193 -6.68 12.04 29.16
C ARG A 193 -6.20 12.59 30.49
N SER A 194 -6.68 13.79 30.82
CA SER A 194 -6.72 14.28 32.20
C SER A 194 -7.87 13.60 32.94
#